data_AF-F5VFU8-F1
#
_entry.id   AF-F5VFU8-F1
#
_cell.length_a   1.000
_cell.length_b   1.000
_cell.length_c   1.000
_cell.angle_alpha   90.00
_cell.angle_beta   90.00
_cell.angle_gamma   90.00
#
_symmetry.space_group_name_H-M   'P 1'
#
loop_
_entity.id
_entity.type
_entity.pdbx_description
1 polymer ?
#
loop_
_entity_poly.entity_id
_entity_poly.type
_entity_poly.pdbx_seq_one_letter_code
_entity_poly.pdbx_strand_id
1 'polypeptide(L)' 'MKINFKKKQVKAKEMYKIGNVIKDHNGDLFLVVAGEEYGYALVNLTDNLVTKTHETLEGLVNDCWREDDVLVDAEINVF' A
#
# COMPACT_ATOMS: atom_id res chain seq x y z
N MET A 1 13.07 9.12 -0.22
CA MET A 1 11.60 9.16 -0.06
C MET A 1 11.24 10.38 0.77
N LYS A 2 10.29 11.21 0.32
CA LYS A 2 9.69 12.28 1.15
C LYS A 2 8.24 11.93 1.40
N ILE A 3 7.81 11.99 2.66
CA ILE A 3 6.48 11.54 3.08
C ILE A 3 5.74 12.70 3.74
N ASN A 4 4.59 13.06 3.18
CA ASN A 4 3.68 14.03 3.76
C ASN A 4 2.45 13.31 4.33
N PHE A 5 2.30 13.32 5.65
CA PHE A 5 1.13 12.72 6.30
C PHE A 5 -0.06 13.67 6.21
N LYS A 6 -0.88 13.53 5.15
CA LYS A 6 -2.23 14.12 5.11
C LYS A 6 -3.24 13.01 5.40
N LYS A 7 -3.62 12.85 6.67
CA LYS A 7 -4.61 11.85 7.07
C LYS A 7 -5.95 12.18 6.41
N LYS A 8 -6.35 11.36 5.43
CA LYS A 8 -7.73 11.30 4.94
C LYS A 8 -8.28 9.94 5.31
N GLN A 9 -9.41 9.89 6.00
CA GLN A 9 -10.20 8.66 6.04
C GLN A 9 -10.76 8.45 4.64
N VAL A 10 -10.27 7.41 3.99
CA VAL A 10 -10.58 7.06 2.61
C VAL A 10 -11.07 5.62 2.62
N LYS A 11 -12.09 5.30 1.80
CA LYS A 11 -12.60 3.92 1.71
C LYS A 11 -11.45 2.98 1.30
N ALA A 12 -11.45 1.74 1.81
CA ALA A 12 -10.40 0.76 1.52
C ALA A 12 -10.10 0.63 0.00
N LYS A 13 -11.13 0.59 -0.84
CA LYS A 13 -11.02 0.53 -2.32
C LYS A 13 -10.31 1.75 -2.95
N GLU A 14 -10.38 2.91 -2.31
CA GLU A 14 -9.72 4.13 -2.76
C GLU A 14 -8.28 4.24 -2.23
N MET A 15 -8.00 3.59 -1.09
CA MET A 15 -6.66 3.53 -0.48
C MET A 15 -5.77 2.50 -1.17
N TYR A 16 -6.29 1.31 -1.46
CA TYR A 16 -5.55 0.20 -2.09
C TYR A 16 -5.57 0.28 -3.62
N LYS A 17 -5.09 1.40 -4.19
CA LYS A 17 -4.88 1.56 -5.63
C LYS A 17 -3.40 1.45 -5.95
N ILE A 18 -3.05 0.88 -7.12
CA ILE A 18 -1.65 0.77 -7.57
C ILE A 18 -0.97 2.14 -7.48
N GLY A 19 0.24 2.16 -6.92
CA GLY A 19 1.04 3.37 -6.75
C GLY A 19 0.74 4.15 -5.46
N ASN A 20 -0.34 3.84 -4.75
CA ASN A 20 -0.59 4.43 -3.44
C ASN A 20 0.37 3.85 -2.40
N VAL A 21 0.75 4.70 -1.43
CA VAL A 21 1.49 4.30 -0.24
C VAL A 21 0.55 4.34 0.97
N ILE A 22 0.57 3.28 1.76
CA ILE A 22 -0.27 3.08 2.92
C ILE A 22 0.61 2.97 4.16
N LYS A 23 0.22 3.60 5.26
CA LYS A 23 0.85 3.42 6.56
C LYS A 23 -0.04 2.56 7.44
N ASP A 24 0.51 1.49 7.98
CA ASP A 24 -0.20 0.63 8.95
C ASP A 24 -0.11 1.18 10.39
N HIS A 25 -0.67 0.44 11.35
CA HIS A 25 -0.64 0.81 12.76
C HIS A 25 0.72 0.67 13.43
N ASN A 26 1.60 -0.19 12.92
CA ASN A 26 2.99 -0.31 13.39
C ASN A 26 3.86 0.84 12.86
N GLY A 27 3.36 1.54 11.84
CA GLY A 27 4.00 2.66 11.19
C GLY A 27 4.82 2.28 9.97
N ASP A 28 4.73 1.02 9.53
CA ASP A 28 5.32 0.53 8.30
C ASP A 28 4.60 1.09 7.09
N LEU A 29 5.33 1.22 6.00
CA LEU A 29 4.88 1.85 4.77
C LEU A 29 4.80 0.82 3.67
N PHE A 30 3.65 0.72 3.03
CA PHE A 30 3.37 -0.28 2.00
C PHE A 30 3.02 0.40 0.68
N LEU A 31 3.76 0.09 -0.38
CA LEU A 31 3.42 0.47 -1.75
C LEU A 31 2.53 -0.60 -2.37
N VAL A 32 1.37 -0.20 -2.87
CA VAL A 32 0.49 -1.09 -3.63
C VAL A 32 1.06 -1.26 -5.04
N VAL A 33 1.34 -2.50 -5.42
CA VAL A 33 1.94 -2.85 -6.72
C VAL A 33 1.09 -3.86 -7.47
N ALA A 34 1.30 -3.92 -8.79
CA ALA A 34 0.81 -4.99 -9.65
C ALA A 34 1.97 -5.57 -10.47
N GLY A 35 2.02 -6.88 -10.59
CA GLY A 35 2.92 -7.60 -11.49
C GLY A 35 2.13 -8.26 -12.61
N GLU A 36 2.64 -8.21 -13.84
CA GLU A 36 1.95 -8.74 -15.04
C GLU A 36 1.55 -10.22 -14.90
N GLU A 37 2.38 -11.05 -14.26
CA GLU A 37 2.12 -12.48 -14.09
C GLU A 37 1.55 -12.85 -12.71
N TYR A 38 1.74 -12.01 -11.70
CA TYR A 38 1.59 -12.40 -10.30
C TYR A 38 0.41 -11.73 -9.58
N GLY A 39 -0.26 -10.76 -10.23
CA GLY A 39 -1.38 -10.03 -9.65
C GLY A 39 -0.92 -8.88 -8.75
N TYR A 40 -1.66 -8.63 -7.68
CA TYR A 40 -1.50 -7.48 -6.79
C TYR A 40 -0.79 -7.85 -5.49
N ALA A 41 0.04 -6.95 -4.98
CA ALA A 41 0.75 -7.14 -3.71
C ALA A 41 1.04 -5.81 -3.01
N LEU A 42 1.55 -5.89 -1.80
CA LEU A 42 2.16 -4.77 -1.09
C LEU A 42 3.67 -4.98 -1.00
N VAL A 43 4.43 -3.93 -1.29
CA VAL A 43 5.87 -3.86 -0.99
C VAL A 43 6.06 -3.06 0.28
N ASN A 44 6.61 -3.68 1.31
CA ASN A 44 7.02 -2.98 2.52
C ASN A 44 8.26 -2.15 2.22
N LEU A 45 8.13 -0.83 2.32
CA LEU A 45 9.19 0.14 2.05
C LEU A 45 10.15 0.30 3.24
N THR A 46 9.84 -0.28 4.41
CA THR A 46 10.73 -0.32 5.58
C THR A 46 11.80 -1.41 5.44
N ASP A 47 11.42 -2.61 5.02
CA ASP A 47 12.28 -3.80 5.00
C ASP A 47 12.45 -4.46 3.61
N ASN A 48 11.81 -3.90 2.58
CA ASN A 48 11.82 -4.37 1.18
C ASN A 48 11.20 -5.77 0.95
N LEU A 49 10.38 -6.26 1.88
CA LEU A 49 9.63 -7.49 1.69
C LEU A 49 8.37 -7.27 0.85
N VAL A 50 7.94 -8.33 0.16
CA VAL A 50 6.71 -8.35 -0.63
C VAL A 50 5.71 -9.29 0.04
N THR A 51 4.47 -8.85 0.18
CA THR A 51 3.39 -9.69 0.72
C THR A 51 3.00 -10.80 -0.26
N LYS A 52 2.19 -11.75 0.20
CA LYS A 52 1.50 -12.70 -0.67
C LYS A 52 0.76 -11.95 -1.78
N THR A 53 0.83 -12.46 -3.00
CA THR A 53 0.17 -11.86 -4.17
C THR A 53 -1.26 -12.36 -4.33
N HIS A 54 -2.16 -11.53 -4.85
CA HIS A 54 -3.59 -11.83 -5.01
C HIS A 54 -4.06 -11.48 -6.42
N GLU A 55 -4.95 -12.28 -6.99
CA GLU A 55 -5.42 -12.09 -8.37
C GLU A 55 -6.18 -10.77 -8.59
N THR A 56 -6.81 -10.24 -7.54
CA THR A 56 -7.61 -9.01 -7.60
C THR A 56 -7.24 -8.04 -6.47
N LEU A 57 -7.40 -6.74 -6.72
CA LEU A 57 -7.29 -5.72 -5.67
C LEU A 57 -8.31 -5.94 -4.54
N GLU A 58 -9.49 -6.47 -4.86
CA GLU A 58 -10.49 -6.78 -3.84
C GLU A 58 -10.03 -7.92 -2.93
N GLY A 59 -9.39 -8.94 -3.48
CA GLY A 59 -8.70 -9.95 -2.68
C GLY A 59 -7.67 -9.31 -1.77
N LEU A 60 -6.79 -8.44 -2.30
CA LEU A 60 -5.75 -7.76 -1.52
C LEU A 60 -6.32 -6.94 -0.36
N VAL A 61 -7.39 -6.19 -0.63
CA VAL A 61 -8.10 -5.42 0.39
C VAL A 61 -8.67 -6.33 1.46
N ASN A 62 -9.32 -7.43 1.10
CA ASN A 62 -9.95 -8.33 2.07
C ASN A 62 -8.94 -8.99 3.03
N ASP A 63 -7.73 -9.28 2.55
CA ASP A 63 -6.69 -9.95 3.33
C ASP A 63 -5.80 -8.96 4.12
N CYS A 64 -5.54 -7.76 3.57
CA CYS A 64 -4.56 -6.83 4.13
C CYS A 64 -5.16 -5.60 4.83
N TRP A 65 -6.34 -5.13 4.44
CA TRP A 65 -6.88 -3.87 4.95
C TRP A 65 -7.17 -3.90 6.45
N ARG A 66 -6.79 -2.82 7.13
CA ARG A 66 -7.15 -2.54 8.53
C ARG A 66 -7.82 -1.18 8.65
N GLU A 67 -8.70 -1.05 9.64
CA GLU A 67 -9.46 0.20 9.88
C GLU A 67 -8.55 1.39 10.19
N ASP A 68 -7.37 1.14 10.75
CA ASP A 68 -6.36 2.12 11.12
C ASP A 68 -5.33 2.41 10.03
N ASP A 69 -5.43 1.76 8.87
CA ASP A 69 -4.61 2.08 7.70
C ASP A 69 -4.82 3.54 7.28
N VAL A 70 -3.72 4.20 6.90
CA VAL A 70 -3.74 5.59 6.46
C VAL A 70 -3.13 5.70 5.07
N LEU A 71 -3.88 6.29 4.13
CA LEU A 71 -3.34 6.68 2.84
C LEU A 71 -2.32 7.82 3.02
N VAL A 72 -1.15 7.66 2.43
CA VAL A 72 -0.01 8.57 2.55
C VAL A 72 0.25 9.27 1.22
N ASP A 73 0.50 10.57 1.29
CA ASP A 73 0.99 11.36 0.15
C ASP A 73 2.53 11.26 0.13
N ALA A 74 3.05 10.34 -0.68
CA ALA A 74 4.47 9.99 -0.73
C ALA A 74 5.09 10.27 -2.11
N GLU A 75 6.33 10.76 -2.10
CA GLU A 75 7.14 10.97 -3.30
C GLU A 75 8.36 10.03 -3.27
N ILE A 76 8.49 9.21 -4.31
CA ILE A 76 9.61 8.27 -4.52
C ILE A 76 10.59 8.91 -5.50
N ASN A 77 11.80 9.20 -5.01
CA ASN A 77 12.89 9.74 -5.83
C ASN A 77 13.88 8.61 -6.14
N VAL A 78 14.18 8.43 -7.43
CA VAL A 78 15.20 7.50 -7.93
C VAL A 78 16.37 8.34 -8.43
N PHE A 79 17.59 8.05 -7.96
CA PHE A 79 18.82 8.77 -8.28
C PHE A 79 19.78 7.86 -9.04
#